data_AF-A0A4P8R4D9-F1
#
_entry.id   AF-A0A4P8R4D9-F1
#
_cell.length_a   1.000
_cell.length_b   1.000
_cell.length_c   1.000
_cell.angle_alpha   90.00
_cell.angle_beta   90.00
_cell.angle_gamma   90.00
#
_symmetry.space_group_name_H-M   'P 1'
#
loop_
_entity.id
_entity.type
_entity.pdbx_description
1 polymer ?
#
loop_
_entity_poly.entity_id
_entity_poly.type
_entity_poly.pdbx_seq_one_letter_code
_entity_poly.pdbx_strand_id
1 'polypeptide(L)' 'MVARATEVRMVRPGTLVIQLRDGDVTLGPGDVYVIPAGVEHCPLAHEEVEAILIERVGTVNTGDAGGDRTFEAREL' A
#
# COMPACT_ATOMS: atom_id res chain seq x y z
N MET A 1 7.61 4.04 2.77
CA MET A 1 7.41 3.04 3.82
C MET A 1 7.98 1.71 3.32
N VAL A 2 8.54 0.89 4.20
CA VAL A 2 9.00 -0.46 3.81
C VAL A 2 7.92 -1.49 4.14
N ALA A 3 7.51 -2.28 3.13
CA ALA A 3 6.56 -3.37 3.31
C ALA A 3 7.16 -4.46 4.23
N ARG A 4 6.59 -4.68 5.43
CA ARG A 4 7.10 -5.69 6.38
C ARG A 4 6.69 -7.11 6.02
N ALA A 5 5.59 -7.25 5.31
CA ALA A 5 5.11 -8.49 4.71
C ALA A 5 4.63 -8.17 3.29
N THR A 6 4.45 -9.20 2.46
CA THR A 6 3.84 -9.01 1.15
C THR A 6 2.43 -8.46 1.33
N GLU A 7 2.14 -7.38 0.61
CA GLU A 7 0.84 -6.72 0.59
C GLU A 7 0.34 -6.57 -0.84
N VAL A 8 -0.97 -6.56 -1.01
CA VAL A 8 -1.64 -6.42 -2.30
C VAL A 8 -2.49 -5.17 -2.29
N ARG A 9 -2.39 -4.36 -3.35
CA ARG A 9 -3.28 -3.22 -3.61
C ARG A 9 -4.16 -3.51 -4.81
N MET A 10 -5.46 -3.33 -4.64
CA MET A 10 -6.43 -3.35 -5.73
C MET A 10 -7.13 -1.99 -5.80
N VAL A 11 -7.17 -1.39 -6.99
CA VAL A 11 -7.81 -0.09 -7.19
C VAL A 11 -9.27 -0.25 -7.59
N ARG A 12 -10.13 0.53 -6.94
CA ARG A 12 -11.57 0.70 -7.24
C ARG A 12 -11.72 2.05 -7.97
N PRO A 13 -12.80 2.83 -7.95
CA PRO A 13 -12.80 4.12 -8.65
C PRO A 13 -11.59 4.99 -8.26
N GLY A 14 -10.93 5.59 -9.25
CA GLY A 14 -9.77 6.48 -9.07
C GLY A 14 -8.48 5.95 -9.71
N THR A 15 -7.37 6.64 -9.45
CA THR A 15 -6.03 6.29 -9.92
C THR A 15 -5.05 6.33 -8.75
N LEU A 16 -4.22 5.28 -8.62
CA LEU A 16 -3.19 5.21 -7.59
C LEU A 16 -1.82 5.02 -8.23
N VAL A 17 -0.85 5.81 -7.81
CA VAL A 17 0.56 5.62 -8.18
C VAL A 17 1.28 4.96 -7.03
N ILE A 18 1.96 3.84 -7.30
CA ILE A 18 2.89 3.23 -6.36
C ILE A 18 4.28 3.70 -6.76
N GLN A 19 4.84 4.64 -5.99
CA GLN A 19 6.21 5.10 -6.23
C GLN A 19 7.18 4.09 -5.63
N LEU A 20 8.12 3.61 -6.43
CA LEU A 20 9.19 2.68 -6.04
C LEU A 20 10.55 3.30 -6.36
N ARG A 21 11.61 2.73 -5.80
CA ARG A 21 12.99 3.19 -6.08
C ARG A 21 13.38 3.05 -7.55
N ASP A 22 12.87 2.01 -8.21
CA ASP A 22 13.23 1.65 -9.59
C ASP A 22 12.22 2.16 -10.63
N GLY A 23 11.22 2.93 -10.19
CA GLY A 23 10.21 3.53 -11.06
C GLY A 23 8.79 3.42 -10.52
N ASP A 24 7.92 4.29 -11.03
CA ASP A 24 6.53 4.36 -10.58
C ASP A 24 5.64 3.38 -11.35
N VAL A 25 4.67 2.80 -10.63
CA VAL A 25 3.61 1.97 -11.22
C VAL A 25 2.29 2.70 -11.08
N THR A 26 1.60 2.96 -12.19
CA THR A 26 0.26 3.55 -12.19
C THR A 26 -0.80 2.47 -12.28
N LEU A 27 -1.78 2.53 -11.38
CA LEU A 27 -2.90 1.59 -11.27
C LEU A 27 -4.21 2.34 -11.49
N GLY A 28 -5.05 1.83 -12.38
CA GLY A 28 -6.42 2.27 -12.59
C GLY A 28 -7.47 1.28 -12.04
N PRO A 29 -8.76 1.55 -12.23
CA PRO A 29 -9.83 0.72 -11.67
C PRO A 29 -9.74 -0.74 -12.15
N GLY A 30 -9.72 -1.67 -11.19
CA GLY A 30 -9.59 -3.11 -11.43
C GLY A 30 -8.14 -3.62 -11.45
N ASP A 31 -7.15 -2.73 -11.52
CA ASP A 31 -5.75 -3.12 -11.47
C ASP A 31 -5.37 -3.62 -10.08
N VAL A 32 -4.47 -4.61 -10.07
CA VAL A 32 -3.93 -5.22 -8.87
C VAL A 32 -2.40 -5.16 -8.95
N TYR A 33 -1.78 -4.78 -7.85
CA TYR A 33 -0.32 -4.79 -7.72
C TYR A 33 0.10 -5.44 -6.42
N VAL A 34 1.09 -6.32 -6.50
CA VAL A 34 1.68 -7.02 -5.36
C VAL A 34 2.99 -6.32 -5.01
N ILE A 35 3.10 -5.88 -3.77
CA ILE A 35 4.35 -5.30 -3.24
C ILE A 35 5.04 -6.39 -2.43
N PRO A 36 6.21 -6.88 -2.87
CA PRO A 36 6.96 -7.89 -2.14
C PRO A 36 7.41 -7.38 -0.77
N ALA A 37 7.52 -8.28 0.21
CA ALA A 37 8.11 -7.95 1.50
C ALA A 37 9.53 -7.39 1.34
N GLY A 38 9.87 -6.36 2.11
CA GLY A 38 11.14 -5.66 2.07
C GLY A 38 11.25 -4.59 0.98
N VAL A 39 10.26 -4.48 0.09
CA VAL A 39 10.23 -3.41 -0.92
C VAL A 39 9.75 -2.12 -0.28
N GLU A 40 10.48 -1.05 -0.56
CA GLU A 40 10.08 0.30 -0.20
C GLU A 40 9.17 0.88 -1.27
N HIS A 41 8.03 1.41 -0.83
CA HIS A 41 7.05 2.04 -1.69
C HIS A 41 6.42 3.27 -1.02
N CYS A 42 5.81 4.13 -1.84
CA CYS A 42 5.01 5.26 -1.41
C CYS A 42 3.72 5.33 -2.27
N PRO A 43 2.56 4.95 -1.73
CA PRO A 43 1.29 5.14 -2.41
C PRO A 43 0.97 6.64 -2.51
N LEU A 44 0.76 7.13 -3.73
CA LEU A 44 0.41 8.51 -4.03
C LEU A 44 -0.88 8.56 -4.83
N ALA A 45 -1.84 9.36 -4.35
CA ALA A 45 -3.09 9.65 -5.06
C ALA A 45 -3.21 11.17 -5.25
N HIS A 46 -3.35 11.61 -6.50
CA HIS A 46 -3.54 13.03 -6.83
C HIS A 46 -4.99 13.49 -6.62
N GLU A 47 -5.93 12.56 -6.75
CA GLU A 47 -7.35 12.73 -6.48
C GLU A 47 -7.82 11.62 -5.54
N GLU A 48 -9.09 11.66 -5.13
CA GLU A 48 -9.68 10.60 -4.32
C GLU A 48 -9.62 9.25 -5.05
N VAL A 49 -9.19 8.21 -4.34
CA VAL A 49 -9.13 6.84 -4.85
C VAL A 49 -9.63 5.89 -3.77
N GLU A 50 -10.44 4.93 -4.19
CA GLU A 50 -10.81 3.79 -3.36
C GLU A 50 -9.81 2.66 -3.67
N ALA A 51 -9.17 2.12 -2.64
CA ALA A 51 -8.25 1.01 -2.78
C ALA A 51 -8.48 -0.02 -1.68
N ILE A 52 -8.39 -1.30 -2.06
CA ILE A 52 -8.39 -2.41 -1.12
C ILE A 52 -6.94 -2.77 -0.84
N LEU A 53 -6.57 -2.72 0.45
CA LEU A 53 -5.31 -3.24 0.96
C LEU A 53 -5.55 -4.63 1.53
N ILE A 54 -4.82 -5.62 1.03
CA ILE A 54 -4.80 -6.98 1.58
C ILE A 54 -3.39 -7.23 2.10
N GLU A 55 -3.27 -7.43 3.40
CA GLU A 55 -2.00 -7.70 4.06
C GLU A 55 -2.17 -8.76 5.15
N ARG A 56 -1.05 -9.28 5.66
CA ARG A 56 -1.09 -10.25 6.76
C ARG A 56 -1.62 -9.57 8.02
N VAL A 57 -2.55 -10.23 8.71
CA VAL A 57 -3.00 -9.82 10.05
C VAL A 57 -1.79 -9.59 10.96
N GLY A 58 -1.85 -8.53 11.77
CA GLY A 58 -0.75 -8.12 12.66
C GLY A 58 0.35 -7.29 11.99
N THR A 59 0.25 -6.97 10.69
CA THR A 59 1.22 -6.09 10.01
C THR A 59 0.87 -4.63 10.24
N VAL A 60 1.86 -3.82 10.63
CA VAL A 60 1.68 -2.37 10.79
C VAL A 60 1.61 -1.72 9.40
N ASN A 61 0.48 -1.08 9.10
CA ASN A 61 0.16 -0.59 7.77
C ASN A 61 1.06 0.56 7.27
N THR A 62 1.75 1.27 8.18
CA THR A 62 2.70 2.35 7.84
C THR A 62 4.13 1.85 7.73
N GLY A 63 4.36 0.55 7.93
CA GLY A 63 5.68 -0.07 7.94
C GLY A 63 6.53 0.50 9.07
N ASP A 64 7.56 1.25 8.70
CA ASP A 64 8.49 1.95 9.60
C ASP A 64 8.24 3.46 9.70
N ALA A 65 7.26 4.00 8.95
CA ALA A 65 7.03 5.45 8.88
C ALA A 65 6.33 6.03 10.14
N GLY A 66 5.52 5.24 10.84
CA GLY A 66 4.79 5.70 12.03
C GLY A 66 3.78 6.84 11.76
N GLY A 67 3.41 7.57 12.82
CA GLY A 67 2.54 8.76 12.78
C GLY A 67 1.09 8.52 13.21
N ASP A 68 0.31 9.61 13.31
CA ASP A 68 -1.04 9.65 13.91
C ASP A 68 -2.08 8.74 13.24
N ARG A 69 -1.83 8.35 11.99
CA ARG A 69 -2.69 7.44 11.21
C ARG A 69 -2.18 6.01 11.17
N THR A 70 -1.15 5.69 11.97
CA THR A 70 -0.67 4.32 12.12
C THR A 70 -1.71 3.51 12.86
N PHE A 71 -2.21 2.47 12.22
CA PHE A 71 -3.02 1.48 12.91
C PHE A 71 -2.12 0.38 13.42
N GLU A 72 -2.05 0.22 14.74
CA GLU A 72 -1.42 -0.94 15.36
C GLU A 72 -2.31 -2.15 15.11
N ALA A 73 -1.85 -3.07 14.26
CA ALA A 73 -2.62 -4.23 13.90
C ALA A 73 -2.87 -5.12 15.12
N ARG A 74 -4.15 -5.41 15.40
CA ARG A 74 -4.56 -6.31 16.48
C ARG A 74 -4.44 -7.76 16.04
N GLU A 75 -3.95 -8.61 16.95
CA GLU A 75 -4.15 -10.05 16.83
C GLU A 75 -5.65 -10.37 17.03
N LEU A 76 -6.14 -11.35 16.26
CA LEU A 76 -7.53 -11.84 16.33
C LEU A 76 -7.74 -12.73 17.55
#